data_AF-A0AA88WQH5-F1
#
_entry.id   AF-A0AA88WQH5-F1
#
_cell.length_a   1.000
_cell.length_b   1.000
_cell.length_c   1.000
_cell.angle_alpha   90.00
_cell.angle_beta   90.00
_cell.angle_gamma   90.00
#
_symmetry.space_group_name_H-M   'P 1'
#
loop_
_entity.id
_entity.type
_entity.pdbx_description
1 polymer ?
#
loop_
_entity_poly.entity_id
_entity_poly.type
_entity_poly.pdbx_seq_one_letter_code
_entity_poly.pdbx_strand_id
1 'polypeptide(L)'
;MVQNIGPQYVEICCAFRCNNIICVSGHPEAVSIWPTLACADSSWENRGDRLHSYRVIGDGKMVIVHSDSVDDKNKRVGMLKGVELWGLTANGKHWEFISETSREIVAEMKKPYGVIKGCLEERNGTIRVALMYNFQGVWDIIWLSYDIGRRNWTRVVLPDCQMKGSSMVGISFSSDLILS
;
A
#
# COMPACT_ATOMS: atom_id res chain seq x y z
N MET A 1 -7.40 22.32 -44.30
CA MET A 1 -7.78 22.78 -42.95
C MET A 1 -7.10 21.83 -41.97
N VAL A 2 -5.94 22.22 -41.46
CA VAL A 2 -5.15 21.42 -40.51
C VAL A 2 -5.72 21.71 -39.12
N GLN A 3 -6.40 20.75 -38.51
CA GLN A 3 -6.77 20.85 -37.10
C GLN A 3 -5.55 20.50 -36.26
N ASN A 4 -5.03 21.50 -35.58
CA ASN A 4 -4.05 21.38 -34.50
C ASN A 4 -4.73 20.65 -33.34
N ILE A 5 -4.46 19.36 -33.18
CA ILE A 5 -4.81 18.61 -31.97
C ILE A 5 -3.55 18.60 -31.13
N GLY A 6 -3.56 19.36 -30.02
CA GLY A 6 -2.47 19.41 -29.05
C GLY A 6 -2.16 18.01 -28.47
N PRO A 7 -1.07 17.89 -27.68
CA PRO A 7 -0.60 16.59 -27.22
C PRO A 7 -1.67 15.93 -26.35
N GLN A 8 -2.36 14.94 -26.91
CA GLN A 8 -3.17 14.01 -26.13
C GLN A 8 -2.18 13.19 -25.31
N TYR A 9 -2.15 13.45 -24.00
CA TYR A 9 -1.47 12.60 -23.04
C TYR A 9 -2.10 11.21 -23.12
N VAL A 10 -1.47 10.31 -23.86
CA VAL A 10 -1.72 8.88 -23.75
C VAL A 10 -1.12 8.48 -22.40
N GLU A 11 -1.93 8.44 -21.36
CA GLU A 11 -1.53 7.82 -20.09
C GLU A 11 -1.39 6.32 -20.34
N ILE A 12 -0.15 5.89 -20.52
CA ILE A 12 0.20 4.48 -20.67
C ILE A 12 -0.23 3.78 -19.38
N CYS A 13 -1.08 2.75 -19.52
CA CYS A 13 -1.33 1.81 -18.44
C CYS A 13 -0.04 1.03 -18.18
N CYS A 14 0.80 1.51 -17.28
CA CYS A 14 2.02 0.81 -16.90
C CYS A 14 1.66 -0.21 -15.84
N ALA A 15 1.77 -1.49 -16.20
CA ALA A 15 1.79 -2.59 -15.24
C ALA A 15 3.24 -2.79 -14.78
N PHE A 16 3.55 -2.45 -13.53
CA PHE A 16 4.86 -2.73 -12.95
C PHE A 16 4.78 -4.03 -12.16
N ARG A 17 5.61 -5.00 -12.52
CA ARG A 17 5.76 -6.24 -11.75
C ARG A 17 7.01 -6.14 -10.89
N CYS A 18 6.86 -6.01 -9.58
CA CYS A 18 7.98 -6.04 -8.62
C CYS A 18 7.70 -7.14 -7.59
N ASN A 19 8.48 -8.24 -7.62
CA ASN A 19 8.36 -9.42 -6.74
C ASN A 19 6.93 -9.96 -6.56
N ASN A 20 6.17 -10.21 -7.63
CA ASN A 20 4.77 -10.67 -7.58
C ASN A 20 3.74 -9.62 -7.13
N ILE A 21 4.11 -8.36 -6.90
CA ILE A 21 3.14 -7.26 -6.91
C ILE A 21 2.98 -6.79 -8.36
N ILE A 22 1.74 -6.58 -8.77
CA ILE A 22 1.36 -5.88 -10.01
C ILE A 22 0.76 -4.52 -9.61
N CYS A 23 1.40 -3.43 -10.02
CA CYS A 23 0.87 -2.08 -9.86
C CYS A 23 0.34 -1.58 -11.20
N VAL A 24 -0.83 -0.96 -11.22
CA VAL A 24 -1.43 -0.39 -12.44
C VAL A 24 -1.67 1.11 -12.26
N SER A 25 -1.13 1.91 -13.18
CA SER A 25 -1.46 3.34 -13.36
C SER A 25 -2.42 3.52 -14.53
N GLY A 26 -3.35 4.48 -14.53
CA GLY A 26 -4.27 4.73 -15.65
C GLY A 26 -5.56 5.50 -15.29
N HIS A 27 -6.46 5.65 -16.27
CA HIS A 27 -7.80 6.22 -16.08
C HIS A 27 -8.77 5.14 -15.56
N PRO A 28 -9.76 5.45 -14.70
CA PRO A 28 -10.66 4.47 -14.06
C PRO A 28 -11.44 3.54 -15.01
N GLU A 29 -11.55 3.87 -16.30
CA GLU A 29 -12.26 3.06 -17.30
C GLU A 29 -11.46 1.82 -17.76
N ALA A 30 -10.15 1.74 -17.50
CA ALA A 30 -9.29 0.60 -17.91
C ALA A 30 -9.27 -0.58 -16.91
N VAL A 31 -10.06 -0.51 -15.83
CA VAL A 31 -9.96 -1.40 -14.64
C VAL A 31 -10.86 -2.65 -14.73
N SER A 32 -11.70 -2.75 -15.75
CA SER A 32 -12.78 -3.74 -15.84
C SER A 32 -12.35 -5.19 -16.16
N ILE A 33 -11.05 -5.49 -16.20
CA ILE A 33 -10.53 -6.80 -16.67
C ILE A 33 -9.76 -7.59 -15.58
N TRP A 34 -9.68 -7.10 -14.34
CA TRP A 34 -8.94 -7.76 -13.26
C TRP A 34 -9.87 -8.16 -12.11
N PRO A 35 -9.76 -9.39 -11.57
CA PRO A 35 -10.57 -9.82 -10.44
C PRO A 35 -10.35 -8.86 -9.26
N THR A 36 -11.47 -8.41 -8.72
CA THR A 36 -11.61 -7.33 -7.73
C THR A 36 -10.55 -7.38 -6.64
N LEU A 37 -9.69 -6.37 -6.69
CA LEU A 37 -8.56 -6.11 -5.80
C LEU A 37 -9.02 -5.98 -4.33
N ALA A 38 -8.28 -6.60 -3.41
CA ALA A 38 -8.39 -6.40 -1.96
C ALA A 38 -7.85 -5.01 -1.54
N CYS A 39 -8.46 -3.95 -2.09
CA CYS A 39 -8.17 -2.56 -1.78
C CYS A 39 -9.43 -1.97 -1.12
N ALA A 40 -9.73 -2.37 0.11
CA ALA A 40 -10.67 -1.63 0.94
C ALA A 40 -9.88 -0.67 1.83
N ASP A 41 -9.93 0.61 1.49
CA ASP A 41 -9.22 1.68 2.18
C ASP A 41 -10.17 2.58 2.97
N SER A 42 -9.76 2.94 4.18
CA SER A 42 -10.41 4.00 4.95
C SER A 42 -9.38 4.77 5.76
N SER A 43 -9.29 6.07 5.50
CA SER A 43 -8.54 7.00 6.33
C SER A 43 -9.46 7.55 7.41
N TRP A 44 -9.03 7.50 8.67
CA TRP A 44 -9.74 8.17 9.76
C TRP A 44 -8.77 9.03 10.56
N GLU A 45 -9.24 10.21 10.98
CA GLU A 45 -8.48 11.17 11.78
C GLU A 45 -9.01 11.18 13.20
N ASN A 46 -8.11 11.02 14.16
CA ASN A 46 -8.46 11.24 15.56
C ASN A 46 -8.28 12.74 15.86
N ARG A 47 -9.34 13.47 16.22
CA ARG A 47 -9.29 14.93 16.38
C ARG A 47 -8.45 15.42 17.57
N GLY A 48 -7.97 14.50 18.43
CA GLY A 48 -7.16 14.81 19.62
C GLY A 48 -5.65 14.68 19.43
N ASP A 49 -5.20 13.85 18.49
CA ASP A 49 -3.79 13.59 18.21
C ASP A 49 -3.50 13.79 16.72
N ARG A 50 -2.36 14.38 16.37
CA ARG A 50 -1.90 14.54 14.97
C ARG A 50 -1.53 13.21 14.28
N LEU A 51 -2.05 12.10 14.79
CA LEU A 51 -1.88 10.74 14.31
C LEU A 51 -2.92 10.48 13.22
N HIS A 52 -2.41 10.25 12.02
CA HIS A 52 -3.19 9.80 10.88
C HIS A 52 -3.07 8.30 10.77
N SER A 53 -4.21 7.63 10.66
CA SER A 53 -4.26 6.18 10.53
C SER A 53 -4.88 5.79 9.19
N TYR A 54 -4.21 4.90 8.47
CA TYR A 54 -4.67 4.34 7.21
C TYR A 54 -4.91 2.84 7.36
N ARG A 55 -6.06 2.33 6.91
CA ARG A 55 -6.43 0.92 7.05
C ARG A 55 -6.41 0.18 5.71
N VAL A 56 -5.90 -1.05 5.72
CA VAL A 56 -5.92 -2.01 4.60
C VAL A 56 -6.55 -3.31 5.09
N ILE A 57 -7.55 -3.83 4.40
CA ILE A 57 -8.28 -5.05 4.78
C ILE A 57 -8.23 -6.07 3.64
N GLY A 58 -7.93 -7.33 3.97
CA GLY A 58 -7.91 -8.46 3.04
C GLY A 58 -7.84 -9.78 3.81
N ASP A 59 -8.40 -10.87 3.28
CA ASP A 59 -8.30 -12.23 3.86
C ASP A 59 -8.63 -12.34 5.36
N GLY A 60 -9.61 -11.57 5.84
CA GLY A 60 -9.98 -11.55 7.26
C GLY A 60 -8.88 -10.96 8.17
N LYS A 61 -7.91 -10.24 7.60
CA LYS A 61 -6.91 -9.44 8.31
C LYS A 61 -7.10 -7.96 8.00
N MET A 62 -6.58 -7.15 8.91
CA MET A 62 -6.53 -5.71 8.77
C MET A 62 -5.15 -5.22 9.19
N VAL A 63 -4.61 -4.30 8.42
CA VAL A 63 -3.41 -3.55 8.78
C VAL A 63 -3.79 -2.11 9.03
N ILE A 64 -3.28 -1.55 10.13
CA ILE A 64 -3.40 -0.12 10.46
C ILE A 64 -2.01 0.50 10.37
N VAL A 65 -1.86 1.48 9.49
CA VAL A 65 -0.64 2.25 9.34
C VAL A 65 -0.79 3.54 10.12
N HIS A 66 0.04 3.73 11.14
CA HIS A 66 0.10 4.96 11.92
C HIS A 66 1.13 5.90 11.33
N SER A 67 0.80 7.19 11.29
CA SER A 67 1.69 8.22 10.80
C SER A 67 1.48 9.54 11.50
N ASP A 68 2.56 10.30 11.65
CA ASP A 68 2.51 11.66 12.16
C ASP A 68 2.37 12.64 11.01
N SER A 69 1.54 13.67 11.20
CA SER A 69 1.59 14.86 10.34
C SER A 69 2.86 15.65 10.62
N VAL A 70 3.67 15.85 9.59
CA VAL A 70 4.75 16.86 9.61
C VAL A 70 4.15 18.14 9.04
N ASP A 71 3.99 19.16 9.89
CA ASP A 71 3.43 20.46 9.51
C ASP A 71 4.33 21.11 8.46
N ASP A 72 3.92 21.03 7.19
CA ASP A 72 4.36 21.95 6.15
C ASP A 72 3.15 22.80 5.75
N LYS A 73 3.28 24.13 5.83
CA LYS A 73 2.15 25.08 5.90
C LYS A 73 1.18 25.05 4.72
N ASN A 74 1.48 24.27 3.68
CA ASN A 74 0.67 24.15 2.46
C ASN A 74 0.44 22.70 1.98
N LYS A 75 1.02 21.66 2.61
CA LYS A 75 0.87 20.26 2.18
C LYS A 75 0.92 19.32 3.37
N ARG A 76 -0.10 18.47 3.51
CA ARG A 76 -0.16 17.44 4.55
C ARG A 76 0.79 16.31 4.18
N VAL A 77 1.95 16.27 4.82
CA VAL A 77 2.95 15.22 4.64
C VAL A 77 2.89 14.29 5.84
N GLY A 78 2.59 13.03 5.59
CA GLY A 78 2.64 11.96 6.59
C GLY A 78 4.04 11.38 6.72
N MET A 79 4.39 10.97 7.94
CA MET A 79 5.60 10.20 8.22
C MET A 79 5.21 8.92 8.97
N LEU A 80 5.58 7.76 8.42
CA LEU A 80 5.27 6.45 9.00
C LEU A 80 5.83 6.32 10.42
N LYS A 81 5.00 5.82 11.34
CA LYS A 81 5.31 5.63 12.77
C LYS A 81 5.22 4.18 13.23
N GLY A 82 4.35 3.40 12.62
CA GLY A 82 4.12 2.01 13.00
C GLY A 82 3.10 1.37 12.07
N VAL A 83 3.14 0.04 12.04
CA VAL A 83 2.17 -0.78 11.32
C VAL A 83 1.67 -1.84 12.28
N GLU A 84 0.37 -1.82 12.56
CA GLU A 84 -0.31 -2.83 13.34
C GLU A 84 -0.99 -3.84 12.43
N LEU A 85 -1.06 -5.09 12.87
CA LEU A 85 -1.80 -6.17 12.25
C LEU A 85 -2.88 -6.65 13.22
N TRP A 86 -4.06 -6.83 12.64
CA TRP A 86 -5.28 -7.26 13.31
C TRP A 86 -5.89 -8.43 12.54
N GLY A 87 -6.54 -9.34 13.25
CA GLY A 87 -7.27 -10.46 12.68
C GLY A 87 -8.73 -10.40 13.05
N LEU A 88 -9.60 -10.78 12.10
CA LEU A 88 -11.00 -10.98 12.39
C LEU A 88 -11.16 -12.27 13.21
N THR A 89 -11.94 -12.20 14.28
CA THR A 89 -12.24 -13.36 15.13
C THR A 89 -12.91 -14.47 14.32
N ALA A 90 -12.80 -15.73 14.78
CA ALA A 90 -13.42 -16.87 14.09
C ALA A 90 -14.95 -16.74 13.92
N ASN A 91 -15.61 -15.97 14.79
CA ASN A 91 -17.04 -15.67 14.68
C ASN A 91 -17.36 -14.48 13.76
N GLY A 92 -16.36 -13.82 13.18
CA GLY A 92 -16.49 -12.72 12.23
C GLY A 92 -16.91 -11.38 12.82
N LYS A 93 -16.98 -11.23 14.15
CA LYS A 93 -17.64 -10.08 14.80
C LYS A 93 -16.69 -8.98 15.26
N HIS A 94 -15.47 -9.32 15.63
CA HIS A 94 -14.54 -8.37 16.23
C HIS A 94 -13.15 -8.50 15.60
N TRP A 95 -12.40 -7.40 15.64
CA TRP A 95 -11.00 -7.37 15.28
C TRP A 95 -10.15 -7.55 16.54
N GLU A 96 -9.18 -8.43 16.49
CA GLU A 96 -8.22 -8.68 17.56
C GLU A 96 -6.82 -8.27 17.12
N PHE A 97 -6.12 -7.55 17.98
CA PHE A 97 -4.74 -7.17 17.75
C PHE A 97 -3.84 -8.42 17.72
N ILE A 98 -3.00 -8.53 16.70
CA ILE A 98 -2.07 -9.66 16.52
C ILE A 98 -0.64 -9.22 16.84
N SER A 99 -0.17 -8.15 16.19
CA SER A 99 1.23 -7.74 16.26
C SER A 99 1.42 -6.32 15.73
N GLU A 100 2.53 -5.69 16.09
CA GLU A 100 2.99 -4.42 15.56
C GLU A 100 4.44 -4.56 15.08
N THR A 101 4.81 -3.82 14.03
CA THR A 101 6.20 -3.73 13.58
C THR A 101 7.12 -3.18 14.66
N SER A 102 8.36 -3.69 14.74
CA SER A 102 9.37 -3.15 15.64
C SER A 102 9.88 -1.77 15.19
N ARG A 103 10.54 -1.04 16.10
CA ARG A 103 11.10 0.29 15.81
C ARG A 103 12.19 0.25 14.75
N GLU A 104 12.94 -0.84 14.68
CA GLU A 104 13.99 -1.07 13.69
C GLU A 104 13.37 -1.12 12.28
N ILE A 105 12.31 -1.91 12.11
CA ILE A 105 11.57 -2.01 10.84
C ILE A 105 10.96 -0.66 10.46
N VAL A 106 10.36 0.06 11.42
CA VAL A 106 9.81 1.41 11.18
C VAL A 106 10.91 2.37 10.72
N ALA A 107 12.09 2.33 11.33
CA ALA A 107 13.20 3.22 10.98
C ALA A 107 13.66 3.01 9.52
N GLU A 108 13.65 1.77 9.03
CA GLU A 108 13.99 1.45 7.64
C GLU A 108 12.95 1.93 6.61
N MET A 109 11.70 2.12 7.05
CA MET A 109 10.58 2.53 6.21
C MET A 109 10.24 4.01 6.33
N LYS A 110 10.97 4.74 7.19
CA LYS A 110 10.68 6.12 7.53
C LYS A 110 10.94 7.04 6.33
N LYS A 111 9.88 7.39 5.61
CA LYS A 111 9.90 8.32 4.49
C LYS A 111 8.66 9.22 4.50
N PRO A 112 8.78 10.46 4.01
CA PRO A 112 7.62 11.33 3.85
C PRO A 112 6.71 10.81 2.74
N TYR A 113 5.41 10.99 2.91
CA TYR A 113 4.43 10.68 1.87
C TYR A 113 3.24 11.65 1.90
N GLY A 114 2.62 11.89 0.75
CA GLY A 114 1.37 12.64 0.61
C GLY A 114 0.16 11.72 0.41
N VAL A 115 0.36 10.56 -0.21
CA VAL A 115 -0.67 9.53 -0.42
C VAL A 115 -0.11 8.18 0.00
N ILE A 116 -0.95 7.35 0.60
CA ILE A 116 -0.66 5.94 0.87
C ILE A 116 -1.81 5.09 0.31
N LYS A 117 -1.46 3.99 -0.33
CA LYS A 117 -2.35 2.91 -0.76
C LYS A 117 -1.79 1.59 -0.28
N GLY A 118 -2.61 0.56 -0.13
CA GLY A 118 -2.08 -0.75 0.16
C GLY A 118 -3.01 -1.90 -0.20
N CYS A 119 -2.42 -3.08 -0.20
CA CYS A 119 -3.13 -4.35 -0.29
C CYS A 119 -2.51 -5.34 0.68
N LEU A 120 -3.30 -6.35 1.04
CA LEU A 120 -2.92 -7.39 1.98
C LEU A 120 -3.39 -8.75 1.45
N GLU A 121 -2.56 -9.77 1.63
CA GLU A 121 -2.86 -11.17 1.34
C GLU A 121 -2.37 -12.05 2.51
N GLU A 122 -3.14 -13.05 2.92
CA GLU A 122 -2.63 -14.17 3.72
C GLU A 122 -2.39 -15.39 2.81
N ARG A 123 -1.15 -15.90 2.80
CA ARG A 123 -0.81 -17.10 2.04
C ARG A 123 0.26 -17.93 2.73
N ASN A 124 0.04 -19.25 2.82
CA ASN A 124 0.98 -20.22 3.38
C ASN A 124 1.49 -19.83 4.79
N GLY A 125 0.59 -19.37 5.67
CA GLY A 125 0.94 -18.95 7.03
C GLY A 125 1.74 -17.65 7.12
N THR A 126 1.80 -16.89 6.02
CA THR A 126 2.48 -15.59 5.95
C THR A 126 1.48 -14.52 5.51
N ILE A 127 1.43 -13.41 6.23
CA ILE A 127 0.65 -12.25 5.86
C ILE A 127 1.58 -11.29 5.12
N ARG A 128 1.23 -10.93 3.90
CA ARG A 128 1.98 -10.01 3.04
C ARG A 128 1.23 -8.72 2.93
N VAL A 129 1.94 -7.62 3.10
CA VAL A 129 1.38 -6.27 3.05
C VAL A 129 2.24 -5.48 2.08
N ALA A 130 1.63 -4.98 1.02
CA ALA A 130 2.26 -4.02 0.13
C ALA A 130 1.64 -2.66 0.39
N LEU A 131 2.48 -1.71 0.79
CA LEU A 131 2.12 -0.31 0.96
C LEU A 131 2.81 0.48 -0.13
N MET A 132 2.07 1.28 -0.87
CA MET A 132 2.60 2.20 -1.86
C MET A 132 2.35 3.61 -1.43
N TYR A 133 3.39 4.41 -1.44
CA TYR A 133 3.32 5.80 -1.03
C TYR A 133 3.77 6.70 -2.17
N ASN A 134 3.08 7.82 -2.32
CA ASN A 134 3.46 8.87 -3.25
C ASN A 134 3.98 10.06 -2.48
N PHE A 135 5.16 10.55 -2.86
CA PHE A 135 5.66 11.84 -2.42
C PHE A 135 6.03 12.69 -3.63
N GLN A 136 5.29 13.78 -3.84
CA GLN A 136 5.52 14.74 -4.94
C GLN A 136 5.59 14.09 -6.33
N GLY A 137 4.78 13.07 -6.58
CA GLY A 137 4.72 12.40 -7.87
C GLY A 137 5.72 11.26 -8.05
N VAL A 138 6.50 10.92 -7.02
CA VAL A 138 7.34 9.71 -6.98
C VAL A 138 6.64 8.66 -6.14
N TRP A 139 6.44 7.48 -6.71
CA TRP A 139 5.87 6.31 -6.03
C TRP A 139 6.97 5.36 -5.56
N ASP A 140 6.78 4.82 -4.37
CA ASP A 140 7.69 3.86 -3.76
C ASP A 140 6.86 2.78 -3.04
N ILE A 141 7.46 1.60 -2.84
CA ILE A 141 6.80 0.40 -2.35
C ILE A 141 7.51 -0.06 -1.07
N ILE A 142 6.73 -0.22 -0.01
CA ILE A 142 7.10 -0.96 1.20
C ILE A 142 6.42 -2.32 1.12
N TRP A 143 7.23 -3.37 1.19
CA TRP A 143 6.74 -4.73 1.36
C TRP A 143 7.05 -5.21 2.76
N LEU A 144 6.01 -5.57 3.49
CA LEU A 144 6.09 -6.22 4.79
C LEU A 144 5.57 -7.66 4.70
N SER A 145 6.20 -8.53 5.47
CA SER A 145 5.82 -9.93 5.60
C SER A 145 5.81 -10.30 7.07
N TYR A 146 4.68 -10.79 7.55
CA TYR A 146 4.52 -11.31 8.90
C TYR A 146 4.37 -12.82 8.85
N ASP A 147 5.34 -13.54 9.42
CA ASP A 147 5.28 -14.99 9.59
C ASP A 147 4.45 -15.29 10.83
N ILE A 148 3.29 -15.95 10.65
CA ILE A 148 2.35 -16.26 11.74
C ILE A 148 2.97 -17.24 12.74
N GLY A 149 3.75 -18.21 12.27
CA GLY A 149 4.37 -19.24 13.10
C GLY A 149 5.51 -18.69 13.95
N ARG A 150 6.34 -17.81 13.38
CA ARG A 150 7.47 -17.16 14.06
C ARG A 150 7.07 -15.89 14.81
N ARG A 151 5.89 -15.35 14.54
CA ARG A 151 5.39 -14.08 15.08
C ARG A 151 6.37 -12.94 14.84
N ASN A 152 6.91 -12.88 13.63
CA ASN A 152 7.95 -11.91 13.30
C ASN A 152 7.62 -11.15 12.02
N TRP A 153 7.86 -9.85 12.06
CA TRP A 153 7.84 -8.99 10.89
C TRP A 153 9.17 -9.02 10.17
N THR A 154 9.10 -8.95 8.86
CA THR A 154 10.25 -8.78 7.98
C THR A 154 9.90 -7.78 6.89
N ARG A 155 10.84 -6.91 6.58
CA ARG A 155 10.76 -6.06 5.40
C ARG A 155 11.39 -6.80 4.22
N VAL A 156 10.67 -6.90 3.12
CA VAL A 156 11.20 -7.46 1.88
C VAL A 156 11.77 -6.32 1.06
N VAL A 157 13.05 -6.41 0.70
CA VAL A 157 13.69 -5.42 -0.17
C VAL A 157 13.18 -5.61 -1.59
N LEU A 158 12.62 -4.55 -2.16
CA LEU A 158 12.19 -4.49 -3.55
C LEU A 158 13.21 -3.69 -4.37
N PRO A 159 13.37 -4.01 -5.67
CA PRO A 159 14.12 -3.13 -6.56
C PRO A 159 13.44 -1.75 -6.63
N ASP A 160 14.22 -0.71 -6.84
CA ASP A 160 13.68 0.61 -7.14
C ASP A 160 13.05 0.59 -8.54
N CYS A 161 11.72 0.62 -8.59
CA CYS A 161 10.96 0.56 -9.84
C CYS A 161 10.79 1.96 -10.48
N GLN A 162 11.38 3.02 -9.90
CA GLN A 162 11.39 4.44 -10.36
C GLN A 162 10.01 4.93 -10.85
N MET A 163 8.96 4.55 -10.14
CA MET A 163 7.59 4.83 -10.55
C MET A 163 7.26 6.30 -10.35
N LYS A 164 6.71 6.95 -11.39
CA LYS A 164 6.35 8.38 -11.39
C LYS A 164 4.90 8.58 -11.82
N GLY A 165 4.26 9.61 -11.29
CA GLY A 165 2.89 10.00 -11.62
C GLY A 165 2.14 10.54 -10.41
N SER A 166 1.07 11.31 -10.67
CA SER A 166 0.20 11.86 -9.63
C SER A 166 -0.87 10.87 -9.15
N SER A 167 -1.22 9.87 -9.98
CA SER A 167 -2.29 8.91 -9.71
C SER A 167 -1.81 7.47 -9.85
N MET A 168 -2.49 6.58 -9.13
CA MET A 168 -2.34 5.13 -9.18
C MET A 168 -3.71 4.50 -9.02
N VAL A 169 -4.01 3.50 -9.87
CA VAL A 169 -5.35 2.95 -9.97
C VAL A 169 -5.50 1.70 -9.12
N GLY A 170 -4.48 0.84 -9.10
CA GLY A 170 -4.57 -0.42 -8.36
C GLY A 170 -3.22 -1.05 -8.07
N ILE A 171 -3.23 -1.93 -7.08
CA ILE A 171 -2.09 -2.72 -6.62
C ILE A 171 -2.63 -4.11 -6.29
N SER A 172 -2.09 -5.14 -6.93
CA SER A 172 -2.48 -6.53 -6.71
C SER A 172 -1.28 -7.40 -6.37
N PHE A 173 -1.52 -8.50 -5.67
CA PHE A 173 -0.60 -9.62 -5.66
C PHE A 173 -0.93 -10.55 -6.83
N SER A 174 0.09 -11.03 -7.53
CA SER A 174 -0.01 -12.04 -8.58
C SER A 174 0.60 -13.33 -8.08
N SER A 175 -0.04 -14.46 -8.40
CA SER A 175 0.40 -15.77 -7.95
C SER A 175 1.27 -16.53 -8.97
N ASP A 176 1.58 -15.94 -10.12
CA ASP A 176 2.07 -16.70 -11.28
C ASP A 176 3.53 -16.40 -11.66
N LEU A 177 4.46 -17.11 -11.02
CA LEU A 177 5.46 -18.00 -11.67
C LEU A 177 6.43 -18.51 -10.58
N ILE A 178 6.30 -19.79 -10.22
CA ILE A 178 7.45 -20.56 -9.79
C ILE A 178 8.24 -20.82 -11.07
N LEU A 179 9.39 -20.18 -11.26
CA LEU A 179 10.37 -20.68 -12.25
C LEU A 179 10.90 -21.99 -11.67
N SER A 180 10.38 -23.11 -12.15
CA SER A 180 10.94 -24.45 -11.94
C SER A 180 12.26 -24.59 -12.68
#